data_AF-A0A2M7HCA4-F1
#
_entry.id   AF-A0A2M7HCA4-F1
#
_cell.length_a   1.000
_cell.length_b   1.000
_cell.length_c   1.000
_cell.angle_alpha   90.00
_cell.angle_beta   90.00
_cell.angle_gamma   90.00
#
_symmetry.space_group_name_H-M   'P 1'
#
loop_
_entity.id
_entity.type
_entity.pdbx_description
1 polymer ?
#
loop_
_entity_poly.entity_id
_entity_poly.type
_entity_poly.pdbx_seq_one_letter_code
_entity_poly.pdbx_strand_id
1 'polypeptide(L)'
;MKKMIWFAAAALCVVGTTAVAADMSGPSMQGGMGGMGMQRGMGGMGGMGGMGGMGMQAGMQPDERISLGMQGPRKQHQLAMMRSHLEAVSDIVDALARGEFDSAAQTAQVKLGMTPQMKRMCNGFQNEDFRNLALAFHASADDLAKALKTHDTSASLQALHVTMQYCTSCHSTYRQ
;
A
#
# COMPACT_ATOMS: atom_id res chain seq x y z
N MET A 1 12.15 2.29 -70.50
CA MET A 1 12.43 1.61 -69.23
C MET A 1 11.48 2.18 -68.17
N LYS A 2 10.57 1.34 -67.67
CA LYS A 2 9.45 1.65 -66.77
C LYS A 2 9.90 1.74 -65.31
N LYS A 3 9.39 2.70 -64.53
CA LYS A 3 8.98 2.63 -63.09
C LYS A 3 8.14 3.88 -62.77
N MET A 4 6.86 3.98 -63.13
CA MET A 4 5.65 3.54 -62.42
C MET A 4 5.67 3.74 -60.89
N ILE A 5 5.16 4.90 -60.47
CA ILE A 5 4.85 5.31 -59.10
C ILE A 5 3.43 4.82 -58.79
N TRP A 6 3.25 4.07 -57.71
CA TRP A 6 1.92 3.72 -57.18
C TRP A 6 1.78 4.33 -55.78
N PHE A 7 0.88 5.30 -55.67
CA PHE A 7 0.28 5.72 -54.41
C PHE A 7 -0.80 4.70 -54.03
N ALA A 8 -0.67 4.04 -52.87
CA ALA A 8 -1.77 3.29 -52.27
C ALA A 8 -2.32 4.12 -51.10
N ALA A 9 -3.56 4.56 -51.28
CA ALA A 9 -4.36 5.29 -50.30
C ALA A 9 -5.02 4.35 -49.30
N ALA A 10 -5.07 4.81 -48.05
CA ALA A 10 -6.09 4.66 -47.02
C ALA A 10 -6.96 3.39 -46.99
N ALA A 11 -6.89 2.67 -45.85
CA ALA A 11 -8.07 2.05 -45.26
C ALA A 11 -8.06 2.35 -43.75
N LEU A 12 -8.81 3.38 -43.35
CA LEU A 12 -9.24 3.58 -41.97
C LEU A 12 -10.26 2.48 -41.62
N CYS A 13 -9.90 1.57 -40.72
CA CYS A 13 -10.90 0.78 -40.00
C CYS A 13 -11.34 1.57 -38.77
N VAL A 14 -12.43 2.31 -38.91
CA VAL A 14 -13.24 2.79 -37.77
C VAL A 14 -14.12 1.63 -37.34
N VAL A 15 -13.76 0.96 -36.25
CA VAL A 15 -14.69 0.07 -35.52
C VAL A 15 -15.27 0.89 -34.39
N GLY A 16 -16.49 1.40 -34.62
CA GLY A 16 -17.34 1.90 -33.56
C GLY A 16 -18.30 0.79 -33.13
N THR A 17 -18.31 0.48 -31.83
CA THR A 17 -19.44 -0.19 -31.19
C THR A 17 -19.52 0.16 -29.71
N THR A 18 -20.50 1.03 -29.42
CA THR A 18 -21.42 1.04 -28.27
C THR A 18 -20.83 0.90 -26.85
N ALA A 19 -20.79 2.05 -26.16
CA ALA A 19 -20.85 2.11 -24.71
C ALA A 19 -22.20 1.54 -24.21
N VAL A 20 -22.13 0.47 -23.42
CA VAL A 20 -23.24 0.02 -22.57
C VAL A 20 -23.10 0.74 -21.23
N ALA A 21 -24.02 1.68 -20.98
CA ALA A 21 -24.26 2.23 -19.66
C ALA A 21 -24.91 1.12 -18.81
N ALA A 22 -24.17 0.61 -17.83
CA ALA A 22 -24.73 -0.22 -16.77
C ALA A 22 -25.22 0.69 -15.63
N ASP A 23 -26.52 0.61 -15.42
CA ASP A 23 -27.35 1.20 -14.38
C ASP A 23 -26.79 1.00 -12.97
N MET A 24 -26.61 2.12 -12.26
CA MET A 24 -26.28 2.20 -10.84
C MET A 24 -27.58 2.26 -10.03
N SER A 25 -28.16 1.10 -9.75
CA SER A 25 -29.35 0.97 -8.89
C SER A 25 -29.20 -0.22 -7.93
N GLY A 26 -28.44 -0.02 -6.86
CA GLY A 26 -28.36 -0.95 -5.72
C GLY A 26 -29.36 -0.57 -4.62
N PRO A 27 -30.11 -1.53 -4.04
CA PRO A 27 -31.18 -1.24 -3.09
C PRO A 27 -30.68 -0.85 -1.70
N SER A 28 -31.37 0.14 -1.14
CA SER A 28 -31.34 0.57 0.25
C SER A 28 -31.67 -0.57 1.22
N MET A 29 -30.71 -0.99 2.04
CA MET A 29 -30.96 -1.83 3.21
C MET A 29 -31.39 -0.94 4.38
N GLN A 30 -32.70 -0.92 4.60
CA GLN A 30 -33.40 -0.29 5.71
C GLN A 30 -33.69 -1.37 6.76
N GLY A 31 -33.41 -1.08 8.04
CA GLY A 31 -34.07 -1.75 9.17
C GLY A 31 -33.25 -2.80 9.94
N GLY A 32 -33.01 -2.54 11.22
CA GLY A 32 -32.42 -3.49 12.15
C GLY A 32 -32.15 -2.95 13.56
N MET A 33 -33.12 -2.24 14.15
CA MET A 33 -33.15 -2.01 15.60
C MET A 33 -33.71 -3.26 16.29
N GLY A 34 -33.01 -3.81 17.28
CA GLY A 34 -33.59 -4.77 18.23
C GLY A 34 -32.55 -5.63 18.94
N GLY A 35 -32.47 -5.51 20.27
CA GLY A 35 -31.81 -6.53 21.10
C GLY A 35 -31.05 -6.03 22.33
N MET A 36 -31.70 -5.28 23.22
CA MET A 36 -31.24 -5.17 24.62
C MET A 36 -31.47 -6.52 25.32
N GLY A 37 -30.42 -7.33 25.44
CA GLY A 37 -30.40 -8.54 26.26
C GLY A 37 -29.74 -8.25 27.60
N MET A 38 -30.54 -7.90 28.61
CA MET A 38 -30.11 -7.94 30.00
C MET A 38 -29.99 -9.41 30.43
N GLN A 39 -28.79 -9.89 30.73
CA GLN A 39 -28.63 -11.15 31.46
C GLN A 39 -27.86 -10.92 32.75
N ARG A 40 -28.68 -10.83 33.80
CA ARG A 40 -28.35 -10.79 35.22
C ARG A 40 -28.00 -12.22 35.64
N GLY A 41 -26.74 -12.46 35.98
CA GLY A 41 -26.26 -13.74 36.52
C GLY A 41 -25.49 -13.51 37.81
N MET A 42 -26.20 -13.56 38.94
CA MET A 42 -25.61 -13.71 40.28
C MET A 42 -25.42 -15.21 40.55
N GLY A 43 -24.28 -15.61 41.12
CA GLY A 43 -24.14 -16.88 41.85
C GLY A 43 -22.94 -17.73 41.42
N GLY A 44 -21.88 -17.74 42.25
CA GLY A 44 -20.74 -18.63 42.07
C GLY A 44 -19.59 -18.35 43.04
N MET A 45 -19.84 -18.43 44.35
CA MET A 45 -18.78 -18.63 45.34
C MET A 45 -18.34 -20.10 45.30
N GLY A 46 -17.02 -20.35 45.29
CA GLY A 46 -16.45 -21.64 45.67
C GLY A 46 -15.47 -22.23 44.66
N GLY A 47 -14.17 -22.05 44.91
CA GLY A 47 -13.10 -22.68 44.15
C GLY A 47 -11.73 -22.39 44.76
N MET A 48 -11.49 -22.93 45.95
CA MET A 48 -10.17 -22.98 46.58
C MET A 48 -9.24 -23.91 45.78
N GLY A 49 -7.99 -23.46 45.59
CA GLY A 49 -6.81 -24.34 45.58
C GLY A 49 -6.49 -25.10 44.30
N GLY A 50 -5.83 -24.42 43.35
CA GLY A 50 -5.05 -25.06 42.29
C GLY A 50 -3.61 -24.54 42.33
N MET A 51 -2.73 -25.29 42.99
CA MET A 51 -1.30 -25.03 43.08
C MET A 51 -0.61 -25.17 41.72
N GLY A 52 0.34 -24.26 41.43
CA GLY A 52 1.59 -24.65 40.76
C GLY A 52 1.62 -24.68 39.24
N GLY A 53 1.00 -23.72 38.56
CA GLY A 53 1.26 -23.47 37.13
C GLY A 53 2.39 -22.45 36.94
N MET A 54 3.65 -22.82 37.15
CA MET A 54 4.79 -22.03 36.63
C MET A 54 4.85 -22.22 35.11
N GLY A 55 3.90 -21.60 34.41
CA GLY A 55 3.98 -21.40 32.99
C GLY A 55 5.20 -20.52 32.74
N MET A 56 6.23 -21.09 32.12
CA MET A 56 7.33 -20.35 31.53
C MET A 56 6.71 -19.32 30.58
N GLN A 57 6.56 -18.08 31.04
CA GLN A 57 6.35 -16.95 30.15
C GLN A 57 7.60 -16.93 29.29
N ALA A 58 7.49 -17.44 28.05
CA ALA A 58 8.51 -17.26 27.04
C ALA A 58 8.78 -15.75 27.00
N GLY A 59 9.94 -15.35 27.53
CA GLY A 59 10.26 -13.95 27.76
C GLY A 59 10.16 -13.20 26.45
N MET A 60 9.18 -12.31 26.34
CA MET A 60 9.06 -11.36 25.24
C MET A 60 10.37 -10.59 25.17
N GLN A 61 11.19 -10.87 24.16
CA GLN A 61 12.43 -10.13 23.96
C GLN A 61 12.08 -8.65 23.72
N PRO A 62 12.83 -7.70 24.30
CA PRO A 62 12.58 -6.29 24.07
C PRO A 62 12.75 -5.96 22.59
N ASP A 63 11.88 -5.10 22.05
CA ASP A 63 12.02 -4.60 20.69
C ASP A 63 13.18 -3.58 20.63
N GLU A 64 14.32 -4.02 20.14
CA GLU A 64 15.58 -3.26 20.07
C GLU A 64 15.60 -2.19 18.96
N ARG A 65 14.56 -2.10 18.14
CA ARG A 65 14.49 -1.10 17.05
C ARG A 65 14.46 0.32 17.58
N ILE A 66 14.99 1.23 16.76
CA ILE A 66 15.10 2.66 17.06
C ILE A 66 13.71 3.30 17.01
N SER A 67 13.27 3.85 18.14
CA SER A 67 12.08 4.72 18.18
C SER A 67 12.42 6.09 17.62
N LEU A 68 11.55 6.65 16.77
CA LEU A 68 11.71 8.04 16.31
C LEU A 68 11.14 9.06 17.31
N GLY A 69 10.68 8.62 18.49
CA GLY A 69 10.20 9.50 19.55
C GLY A 69 8.94 10.29 19.20
N MET A 70 8.19 9.86 18.19
CA MET A 70 6.96 10.54 17.78
C MET A 70 5.80 10.23 18.73
N GLN A 71 5.02 11.26 19.03
CA GLN A 71 3.91 11.19 19.97
C GLN A 71 2.61 11.70 19.34
N GLY A 72 1.48 11.26 19.91
CA GLY A 72 0.16 11.76 19.58
C GLY A 72 -0.18 11.71 18.09
N PRO A 73 -0.75 12.79 17.52
CA PRO A 73 -1.22 12.81 16.14
C PRO A 73 -0.13 12.53 15.09
N ARG A 74 1.13 12.93 15.35
CA ARG A 74 2.23 12.74 14.38
C ARG A 74 2.54 11.26 14.14
N LYS A 75 2.62 10.48 15.23
CA LYS A 75 2.82 9.02 15.18
C LYS A 75 1.67 8.35 14.43
N GLN A 76 0.42 8.72 14.75
CA GLN A 76 -0.75 8.13 14.11
C GLN A 76 -0.82 8.44 12.62
N HIS A 77 -0.51 9.67 12.23
CA HIS A 77 -0.44 10.06 10.83
C HIS A 77 0.61 9.26 10.06
N GLN A 78 1.82 9.11 10.60
CA GLN A 78 2.86 8.29 9.97
C GLN A 78 2.44 6.82 9.84
N LEU A 79 1.89 6.23 10.89
CA LEU A 79 1.40 4.84 10.84
C LEU A 79 0.28 4.66 9.79
N ALA A 80 -0.60 5.65 9.64
CA ALA A 80 -1.62 5.66 8.60
C ALA A 80 -1.01 5.74 7.20
N MET A 81 0.00 6.60 7.00
CA MET A 81 0.76 6.67 5.75
C MET A 81 1.41 5.32 5.43
N MET A 82 2.04 4.65 6.40
CA MET A 82 2.65 3.32 6.20
C MET A 82 1.65 2.26 5.75
N ARG A 83 0.43 2.26 6.30
CA ARG A 83 -0.66 1.37 5.83
C ARG A 83 -1.08 1.70 4.40
N SER A 84 -1.23 2.99 4.09
CA SER A 84 -1.58 3.44 2.73
C SER A 84 -0.51 3.07 1.70
N HIS A 85 0.78 3.13 2.07
CA HIS A 85 1.85 2.67 1.19
C HIS A 85 1.75 1.16 0.91
N LEU A 86 1.39 0.34 1.91
CA LEU A 86 1.19 -1.10 1.72
C LEU A 86 -0.02 -1.40 0.82
N GLU A 87 -1.12 -0.66 0.98
CA GLU A 87 -2.28 -0.74 0.09
C GLU A 87 -1.89 -0.42 -1.36
N ALA A 88 -1.10 0.63 -1.58
CA ALA A 88 -0.61 0.99 -2.90
C ALA A 88 0.28 -0.11 -3.53
N VAL A 89 1.11 -0.80 -2.74
CA VAL A 89 1.87 -1.96 -3.20
C VAL A 89 0.93 -3.09 -3.64
N SER A 90 -0.12 -3.36 -2.86
CA SER A 90 -1.13 -4.36 -3.22
C SER A 90 -1.80 -4.01 -4.55
N ASP A 91 -2.21 -2.75 -4.73
CA ASP A 91 -2.82 -2.27 -5.98
C ASP A 91 -1.87 -2.39 -7.19
N ILE A 92 -0.58 -2.11 -7.00
CA ILE A 92 0.45 -2.26 -8.05
C ILE A 92 0.59 -3.72 -8.47
N VAL A 93 0.67 -4.64 -7.50
CA VAL A 93 0.78 -6.09 -7.78
C VAL A 93 -0.46 -6.60 -8.50
N ASP A 94 -1.64 -6.17 -8.08
CA ASP A 94 -2.92 -6.52 -8.69
C ASP A 94 -3.02 -6.01 -10.15
N ALA A 95 -2.64 -4.75 -10.40
CA ALA A 95 -2.55 -4.20 -11.75
C ALA A 95 -1.52 -4.94 -12.63
N LEU A 96 -0.34 -5.26 -12.08
CA LEU A 96 0.65 -6.07 -12.79
C LEU A 96 0.13 -7.46 -13.16
N ALA A 97 -0.63 -8.11 -12.27
CA ALA A 97 -1.25 -9.42 -12.54
C ALA A 97 -2.26 -9.38 -13.69
N ARG A 98 -2.88 -8.21 -13.94
CA ARG A 98 -3.77 -7.96 -15.09
C ARG A 98 -3.06 -7.43 -16.33
N GLY A 99 -1.76 -7.18 -16.28
CA GLY A 99 -1.00 -6.53 -17.37
C GLY A 99 -1.30 -5.03 -17.51
N GLU A 100 -1.86 -4.40 -16.49
CA GLU A 100 -2.24 -2.97 -16.47
C GLU A 100 -1.06 -2.08 -16.04
N PHE A 101 0.04 -2.12 -16.80
CA PHE A 101 1.29 -1.44 -16.45
C PHE A 101 1.14 0.08 -16.24
N ASP A 102 0.33 0.75 -17.05
CA ASP A 102 0.11 2.20 -16.93
C ASP A 102 -0.66 2.56 -15.65
N SER A 103 -1.63 1.72 -15.26
CA SER A 103 -2.38 1.85 -14.00
C SER A 103 -1.47 1.63 -12.79
N ALA A 104 -0.61 0.61 -12.87
CA ALA A 104 0.42 0.36 -11.86
C ALA A 104 1.38 1.56 -11.75
N ALA A 105 1.85 2.10 -12.88
CA ALA A 105 2.76 3.25 -12.92
C ALA A 105 2.13 4.48 -12.29
N GLN A 106 0.85 4.75 -12.60
CA GLN A 106 0.10 5.85 -11.99
C GLN A 106 -0.03 5.66 -10.48
N THR A 107 -0.33 4.44 -10.03
CA THR A 107 -0.43 4.13 -8.60
C THR A 107 0.90 4.35 -7.88
N ALA A 108 2.01 3.85 -8.43
CA ALA A 108 3.35 4.06 -7.89
C ALA A 108 3.67 5.56 -7.78
N GLN A 109 3.44 6.33 -8.85
CA GLN A 109 3.75 7.76 -8.88
C GLN A 109 2.89 8.58 -7.90
N VAL A 110 1.58 8.31 -7.85
CA VAL A 110 0.64 9.14 -7.08
C VAL A 110 0.63 8.77 -5.59
N LYS A 111 0.69 7.48 -5.27
CA LYS A 111 0.56 7.00 -3.88
C LYS A 111 1.90 6.83 -3.17
N LEU A 112 2.99 6.58 -3.91
CA LEU A 112 4.30 6.30 -3.33
C LEU A 112 5.39 7.31 -3.75
N GLY A 113 5.24 8.00 -4.89
CA GLY A 113 6.26 8.88 -5.46
C GLY A 113 6.56 10.16 -4.67
N MET A 114 7.62 10.86 -5.08
CA MET A 114 8.07 12.08 -4.39
C MET A 114 7.24 13.31 -4.82
N THR A 115 6.44 13.84 -3.90
CA THR A 115 5.78 15.15 -4.08
C THR A 115 6.53 16.27 -3.34
N PRO A 116 6.38 17.55 -3.71
CA PRO A 116 6.96 18.67 -2.95
C PRO A 116 6.51 18.71 -1.49
N GLN A 117 5.26 18.32 -1.23
CA GLN A 117 4.74 18.19 0.14
C GLN A 117 5.43 17.04 0.88
N MET A 118 5.55 15.87 0.24
CA MET A 118 6.21 14.72 0.85
C MET A 118 7.68 15.02 1.17
N LYS A 119 8.39 15.66 0.25
CA LYS A 119 9.79 16.10 0.48
C LYS A 119 9.91 16.99 1.72
N ARG A 120 8.99 17.95 1.91
CA ARG A 120 8.96 18.79 3.12
C ARG A 120 8.67 17.97 4.38
N MET A 121 7.74 17.02 4.31
CA MET A 121 7.43 16.12 5.43
C MET A 121 8.64 15.26 5.81
N CYS A 122 9.32 14.64 4.85
CA CYS A 122 10.54 13.86 5.08
C CYS A 122 11.65 14.71 5.73
N ASN A 123 11.83 15.96 5.26
CA ASN A 123 12.82 16.88 5.84
C ASN A 123 12.50 17.32 7.27
N GLY A 124 11.28 17.06 7.77
CA GLY A 124 10.90 17.32 9.16
C GLY A 124 11.39 16.27 10.16
N PHE A 125 11.94 15.14 9.70
CA PHE A 125 12.51 14.12 10.60
C PHE A 125 13.89 14.53 11.10
N GLN A 126 14.11 14.38 12.41
CA GLN A 126 15.38 14.71 13.07
C GLN A 126 16.44 13.63 12.90
N ASN A 127 16.04 12.36 12.82
CA ASN A 127 16.96 11.26 12.57
C ASN A 127 17.35 11.27 11.08
N GLU A 128 18.64 11.54 10.81
CA GLU A 128 19.13 11.72 9.44
C GLU A 128 19.06 10.45 8.61
N ASP A 129 19.38 9.30 9.20
CA ASP A 129 19.32 7.99 8.54
C ASP A 129 17.88 7.66 8.13
N PHE A 130 16.91 7.90 9.03
CA PHE A 130 15.50 7.72 8.74
C PHE A 130 15.02 8.68 7.65
N ARG A 131 15.42 9.96 7.72
CA ARG A 131 15.10 10.97 6.69
C ARG A 131 15.61 10.53 5.33
N ASN A 132 16.87 10.10 5.25
CA ASN A 132 17.49 9.65 4.00
C ASN A 132 16.80 8.39 3.46
N LEU A 133 16.48 7.43 4.34
CA LEU A 133 15.74 6.22 3.98
C LEU A 133 14.35 6.55 3.42
N ALA A 134 13.61 7.47 4.06
CA ALA A 134 12.30 7.91 3.60
C ALA A 134 12.37 8.61 2.24
N LEU A 135 13.35 9.50 2.04
CA LEU A 135 13.55 10.17 0.75
C LEU A 135 13.91 9.17 -0.35
N ALA A 136 14.76 8.19 -0.06
CA ALA A 136 15.16 7.16 -1.00
C ALA A 136 14.00 6.22 -1.39
N PHE A 137 13.12 5.88 -0.45
CA PHE A 137 11.89 5.14 -0.73
C PHE A 137 10.98 5.87 -1.74
N HIS A 138 10.71 7.16 -1.50
CA HIS A 138 9.88 7.94 -2.41
C HIS A 138 10.53 8.12 -3.79
N ALA A 139 11.85 8.26 -3.85
CA ALA A 139 12.58 8.28 -5.12
C ALA A 139 12.53 6.93 -5.86
N SER A 140 12.64 5.80 -5.15
CA SER A 140 12.54 4.48 -5.77
C SER A 140 11.15 4.21 -6.33
N ALA A 141 10.11 4.78 -5.73
CA ALA A 141 8.76 4.73 -6.26
C ALA A 141 8.61 5.52 -7.59
N ASP A 142 9.30 6.66 -7.73
CA ASP A 142 9.35 7.38 -9.01
C ASP A 142 10.07 6.55 -10.07
N ASP A 143 11.13 5.83 -9.70
CA ASP A 143 11.85 4.93 -10.60
C ASP A 143 11.03 3.67 -10.95
N LEU A 144 10.27 3.13 -10.00
CA LEU A 144 9.28 2.07 -10.24
C LEU A 144 8.24 2.52 -11.26
N ALA A 145 7.70 3.73 -11.13
CA ALA A 145 6.74 4.27 -12.10
C ALA A 145 7.35 4.38 -13.52
N LYS A 146 8.63 4.74 -13.63
CA LYS A 146 9.34 4.74 -14.93
C LYS A 146 9.52 3.33 -15.48
N ALA A 147 9.92 2.37 -14.64
CA ALA A 147 10.09 0.98 -15.05
C ALA A 147 8.76 0.37 -15.53
N LEU A 148 7.67 0.61 -14.81
CA LEU A 148 6.33 0.14 -15.19
C LEU A 148 5.91 0.65 -16.57
N LYS A 149 6.22 1.91 -16.92
CA LYS A 149 5.93 2.48 -18.25
C LYS A 149 6.68 1.83 -19.41
N THR A 150 7.68 0.99 -19.14
CA THR A 150 8.35 0.20 -20.19
C THR A 150 7.56 -1.05 -20.60
N HIS A 151 6.56 -1.43 -19.80
CA HIS A 151 5.75 -2.65 -19.97
C HIS A 151 6.59 -3.95 -19.96
N ASP A 152 7.85 -3.87 -19.50
CA ASP A 152 8.70 -5.03 -19.23
C ASP A 152 8.38 -5.57 -17.83
N THR A 153 7.87 -6.80 -17.79
CA THR A 153 7.48 -7.47 -16.54
C THR A 153 8.68 -7.69 -15.63
N SER A 154 9.83 -8.12 -16.17
CA SER A 154 11.02 -8.40 -15.38
C SER A 154 11.58 -7.12 -14.77
N ALA A 155 11.71 -6.07 -15.59
CA ALA A 155 12.18 -4.77 -15.10
C ALA A 155 11.23 -4.17 -14.05
N SER A 156 9.92 -4.31 -14.26
CA SER A 156 8.89 -3.84 -13.31
C SER A 156 8.98 -4.56 -11.97
N LEU A 157 9.09 -5.89 -11.98
CA LEU A 157 9.21 -6.67 -10.75
C LEU A 157 10.53 -6.40 -10.02
N GLN A 158 11.62 -6.16 -10.76
CA GLN A 158 12.90 -5.76 -10.16
C GLN A 158 12.81 -4.40 -9.47
N ALA A 159 12.21 -3.40 -10.09
CA ALA A 159 12.01 -2.09 -9.48
C ALA A 159 11.05 -2.14 -8.28
N LEU A 160 10.02 -3.00 -8.35
CA LEU A 160 9.09 -3.22 -7.25
C LEU A 160 9.82 -3.86 -6.06
N HIS A 161 10.67 -4.84 -6.32
CA HIS A 161 11.52 -5.46 -5.29
C HIS A 161 12.41 -4.42 -4.61
N VAL A 162 13.10 -3.56 -5.36
CA VAL A 162 13.93 -2.48 -4.80
C VAL A 162 13.11 -1.56 -3.90
N THR A 163 11.90 -1.18 -4.33
CA THR A 163 11.00 -0.34 -3.51
C THR A 163 10.61 -1.05 -2.22
N MET A 164 10.30 -2.35 -2.27
CA MET A 164 9.94 -3.16 -1.10
C MET A 164 11.11 -3.39 -0.13
N GLN A 165 12.36 -3.38 -0.61
CA GLN A 165 13.53 -3.45 0.27
C GLN A 165 13.60 -2.29 1.26
N TYR A 166 13.06 -1.12 0.92
CA TYR A 166 12.96 0.00 1.87
C TYR A 166 11.94 -0.28 2.98
N CYS A 167 10.85 -1.00 2.69
CA CYS A 167 9.90 -1.42 3.71
C CYS A 167 10.56 -2.35 4.72
N THR A 168 11.28 -3.37 4.26
CA THR A 168 11.97 -4.32 5.14
C THR A 168 13.12 -3.67 5.90
N SER A 169 13.89 -2.80 5.25
CA SER A 169 14.98 -2.08 5.90
C SER A 169 14.45 -1.15 7.00
N CYS A 170 13.40 -0.38 6.71
CA CYS A 170 12.74 0.48 7.69
C CYS A 170 12.20 -0.33 8.87
N HIS A 171 11.48 -1.43 8.61
CA HIS A 171 10.86 -2.24 9.65
C HIS A 171 11.85 -3.05 10.49
N SER A 172 13.05 -3.34 9.95
CA SER A 172 14.14 -3.98 10.70
C SER A 172 14.87 -3.02 11.64
N THR A 173 14.86 -1.72 11.32
CA THR A 173 15.66 -0.72 12.05
C THR A 173 14.82 0.17 12.97
N TYR A 174 13.61 0.54 12.54
CA TYR A 174 12.80 1.55 13.21
C TYR A 174 11.46 1.01 13.70
N ARG A 175 10.93 1.65 14.73
CA ARG A 175 9.59 1.36 15.29
C ARG A 175 8.87 2.64 15.70
N GLN A 176 7.54 2.56 15.75
CA GLN A 176 6.66 3.66 16.16
C GLN A 176 5.65 3.23 17.20
#